data_AF-V4TN11-F1
#
_entry.id   AF-V4TN11-F1
#
_cell.length_a   1.000
_cell.length_b   1.000
_cell.length_c   1.000
_cell.angle_alpha   90.00
_cell.angle_beta   90.00
_cell.angle_gamma   90.00
#
_symmetry.space_group_name_H-M   'P 1'
#
loop_
_entity.id
_entity.type
_entity.pdbx_description
1 polymer ?
#
loop_
_entity_poly.entity_id
_entity_poly.type
_entity_poly.pdbx_seq_one_letter_code
_entity_poly.pdbx_strand_id
1 'polypeptide(L)'
;MKKPADVFEFAELLNGHLFVNEKVAQFKAVVGYVPSQRVPKPCSRKDSREGTIFKDPDYLEFLKVIAKPAENLPSSEIQLERKEAELSG
;
A
#
# COMPACT_ATOMS: atom_id res chain seq x y z
N MET A 1 -12.68 15.74 2.94
CA MET A 1 -13.01 17.12 3.36
C MET A 1 -14.47 17.14 3.74
N LYS A 2 -14.76 17.45 5.01
CA LYS A 2 -16.15 17.49 5.50
C LYS A 2 -16.63 18.92 5.66
N LYS A 3 -15.70 19.88 5.81
CA LYS A 3 -15.98 21.31 5.84
C LYS A 3 -15.32 22.00 4.64
N PRO A 4 -15.89 23.12 4.16
CA PRO A 4 -15.28 23.88 3.06
C PRO A 4 -13.87 24.42 3.39
N ALA A 5 -13.62 24.77 4.66
CA ALA A 5 -12.31 25.26 5.11
C ALA A 5 -11.18 24.24 4.87
N ASP A 6 -11.46 22.95 5.09
CA ASP A 6 -10.51 21.85 4.85
C ASP A 6 -9.98 21.82 3.40
N VAL A 7 -10.76 22.34 2.44
CA VAL A 7 -10.38 22.35 1.02
C VAL A 7 -9.25 23.34 0.75
N PHE A 8 -9.31 24.51 1.38
CA PHE A 8 -8.33 25.57 1.18
C PHE A 8 -7.00 25.24 1.85
N GLU A 9 -7.02 24.75 3.09
CA GLU A 9 -5.83 24.31 3.82
C GLU A 9 -5.07 23.22 3.04
N PHE A 10 -5.80 22.26 2.46
CA PHE A 10 -5.20 21.22 1.62
C PHE A 10 -4.60 21.77 0.33
N ALA A 11 -5.29 22.70 -0.34
CA ALA A 11 -4.80 23.29 -1.58
C ALA A 11 -3.52 24.09 -1.33
N GLU A 12 -3.45 24.86 -0.25
CA GLU A 12 -2.25 25.61 0.12
C GLU A 12 -1.07 24.68 0.41
N LEU A 13 -1.31 23.55 1.06
CA LEU A 13 -0.25 22.61 1.44
C LEU A 13 0.31 21.81 0.26
N LEU A 14 -0.56 21.35 -0.65
CA LEU A 14 -0.19 20.34 -1.65
C LEU A 14 -0.10 20.88 -3.07
N ASN A 15 -0.70 22.03 -3.37
CA ASN A 15 -0.59 22.57 -4.71
C ASN A 15 0.86 22.98 -4.99
N GLY A 16 1.45 22.37 -6.01
CA GLY A 16 2.85 22.56 -6.37
C GLY A 16 3.85 21.70 -5.60
N HIS A 17 3.40 20.83 -4.69
CA HIS A 17 4.27 19.88 -3.99
C HIS A 17 4.95 18.92 -4.97
N LEU A 18 6.25 18.65 -4.76
CA LEU A 18 7.03 17.73 -5.60
C LEU A 18 7.09 16.34 -4.97
N PHE A 19 6.45 15.38 -5.61
CA PHE A 19 6.55 13.97 -5.25
C PHE A 19 7.69 13.32 -6.00
N VAL A 20 8.48 12.49 -5.32
CA VAL A 20 9.59 11.74 -5.91
C VAL A 20 9.30 10.25 -5.80
N ASN A 21 9.49 9.50 -6.89
CA ASN A 21 9.33 8.05 -6.87
C ASN A 21 10.66 7.31 -6.58
N GLU A 22 10.60 5.99 -6.45
CA GLU A 22 11.77 5.12 -6.23
C GLU A 22 12.83 5.23 -7.32
N LYS A 23 12.44 5.69 -8.52
CA LYS A 23 13.33 5.94 -9.67
C LYS A 23 13.82 7.39 -9.72
N VAL A 24 13.67 8.16 -8.63
CA VAL A 24 14.09 9.57 -8.49
C VAL A 24 13.39 10.53 -9.48
N ALA A 25 12.30 10.11 -10.12
CA ALA A 25 11.51 10.98 -10.97
C ALA A 25 10.63 11.91 -10.14
N GLN A 26 10.60 13.20 -10.49
CA GLN A 26 9.87 14.25 -9.77
C GLN A 26 8.55 14.59 -10.47
N PHE A 27 7.47 14.72 -9.69
CA PHE A 27 6.14 15.04 -10.17
C PHE A 27 5.53 16.18 -9.35
N LYS A 28 5.16 17.27 -10.01
CA LYS A 28 4.51 18.41 -9.38
C LYS A 28 3.01 18.17 -9.25
N ALA A 29 2.50 18.17 -8.04
CA ALA A 29 1.07 18.08 -7.78
C ALA A 29 0.36 19.37 -8.18
N VAL A 30 -0.85 19.22 -8.73
CA VAL A 30 -1.75 20.33 -9.02
C VAL A 30 -3.07 20.02 -8.33
N VAL A 31 -3.52 20.97 -7.51
CA VAL A 31 -4.80 20.86 -6.79
C VAL A 31 -5.80 21.79 -7.44
N GLY A 32 -6.97 21.26 -7.78
CA GLY A 32 -8.07 22.02 -8.33
C GLY A 32 -9.37 21.21 -8.29
N TYR A 33 -10.48 21.90 -8.57
CA TYR A 33 -11.76 21.22 -8.72
C TYR A 33 -11.79 20.41 -10.01
N VAL A 34 -12.21 19.16 -9.91
CA VAL A 34 -12.41 18.29 -11.06
C VAL A 34 -13.60 18.80 -11.90
N PRO A 35 -13.54 18.72 -13.25
CA PRO A 35 -14.63 19.17 -14.12
C PRO A 35 -15.99 18.52 -13.79
N SER A 36 -15.98 17.25 -13.38
CA SER A 36 -17.14 16.57 -12.82
C SER A 36 -17.00 16.51 -11.30
N GLN A 37 -17.86 17.26 -10.60
CA GLN A 37 -17.98 17.21 -9.15
C GLN A 37 -18.93 16.10 -8.67
N ARG A 38 -19.38 15.21 -9.58
CA ARG A 38 -20.27 14.11 -9.21
C ARG A 38 -19.52 13.10 -8.36
N VAL A 39 -20.02 12.84 -7.16
CA VAL A 39 -19.50 11.79 -6.29
C VAL A 39 -20.05 10.44 -6.78
N PRO A 40 -19.21 9.38 -6.86
CA PRO A 40 -19.69 8.03 -7.13
C PRO A 40 -20.82 7.67 -6.17
N LYS A 41 -21.95 7.21 -6.72
CA LYS A 41 -23.06 6.72 -5.89
C LYS A 41 -22.60 5.46 -5.17
N PRO A 42 -22.98 5.26 -3.89
CA PRO A 42 -22.76 4.00 -3.21
C PRO A 42 -23.34 2.87 -4.05
N CYS A 43 -22.49 1.93 -4.48
CA CYS A 43 -22.96 0.76 -5.19
C CYS A 43 -23.55 -0.22 -4.16
N SER A 44 -24.85 -0.51 -4.25
CA SER A 44 -25.49 -1.50 -3.38
C SER A 44 -25.16 -2.93 -3.77
N ARG A 45 -24.55 -3.15 -4.94
CA ARG A 45 -24.10 -4.46 -5.38
C ARG A 45 -22.85 -4.83 -4.59
N LYS A 46 -23.04 -5.72 -3.63
CA LYS A 46 -21.95 -6.43 -2.96
C LYS A 46 -21.23 -7.32 -3.97
N ASP A 47 -19.91 -7.34 -3.90
CA ASP A 47 -19.12 -8.30 -4.68
C ASP A 47 -19.52 -9.71 -4.23
N SER A 48 -19.70 -10.65 -5.17
CA SER A 48 -20.09 -12.03 -4.83
C SER A 48 -19.03 -12.75 -3.98
N ARG A 49 -17.79 -12.24 -3.99
CA ARG A 49 -16.65 -12.71 -3.21
C ARG A 49 -16.37 -11.84 -1.97
N GLU A 50 -17.22 -10.85 -1.69
CA GLU A 50 -17.09 -10.06 -0.46
C GLU A 50 -17.21 -10.98 0.77
N GLY A 51 -16.21 -10.93 1.66
CA GLY A 51 -16.19 -11.73 2.88
C GLY A 51 -15.89 -13.22 2.68
N THR A 52 -15.44 -13.65 1.50
CA THR A 52 -15.10 -15.07 1.26
C THR A 52 -13.67 -15.45 1.63
N ILE A 53 -12.85 -14.51 2.11
CA ILE A 53 -11.44 -14.77 2.48
C ILE A 53 -11.31 -15.92 3.50
N PHE A 54 -12.24 -16.04 4.45
CA PHE A 54 -12.23 -17.11 5.44
C PHE A 54 -12.49 -18.52 4.88
N LYS A 55 -12.97 -18.61 3.64
CA LYS A 55 -13.17 -19.86 2.90
C LYS A 55 -12.05 -20.13 1.89
N ASP A 56 -11.16 -19.17 1.70
CA ASP A 56 -10.08 -19.27 0.73
C ASP A 56 -9.04 -20.31 1.19
N PRO A 57 -8.72 -21.32 0.37
CA PRO A 57 -7.81 -22.39 0.76
C PRO A 57 -6.39 -21.87 1.05
N ASP A 58 -5.92 -20.87 0.32
CA ASP A 58 -4.59 -20.28 0.50
C ASP A 58 -4.54 -19.49 1.81
N TYR A 59 -5.61 -18.76 2.14
CA TYR A 59 -5.73 -18.08 3.44
C TYR A 59 -5.72 -19.09 4.60
N LEU A 60 -6.43 -20.20 4.47
CA LEU A 60 -6.45 -21.26 5.50
C LEU A 60 -5.07 -21.93 5.65
N GLU A 61 -4.34 -22.13 4.56
CA GLU A 61 -2.97 -22.65 4.61
C GLU A 61 -2.02 -21.65 5.28
N PHE A 62 -2.12 -20.36 4.93
CA PHE A 62 -1.37 -19.30 5.59
C PHE A 62 -1.61 -19.28 7.11
N LEU A 63 -2.87 -19.42 7.56
CA LEU A 63 -3.19 -19.52 8.98
C LEU A 63 -2.49 -20.71 9.66
N LYS A 64 -2.39 -21.85 8.98
CA LYS A 64 -1.64 -23.02 9.49
C LYS A 64 -0.15 -22.74 9.57
N VAL A 65 0.41 -21.99 8.62
CA VAL A 65 1.83 -21.63 8.61
C VAL A 65 2.15 -20.72 9.79
N ILE A 66 1.37 -19.67 10.02
CA ILE A 66 1.62 -18.72 11.13
C ILE A 66 1.30 -19.29 12.51
N ALA A 67 0.43 -20.31 12.59
CA ALA A 67 0.13 -20.99 13.85
C ALA A 67 1.25 -21.94 14.29
N LYS A 68 2.20 -22.28 13.41
CA LYS A 68 3.40 -23.02 13.79
C LYS A 68 4.26 -22.11 14.68
N PRO A 69 4.87 -22.65 15.75
CA PRO A 69 5.86 -21.90 16.51
C PRO A 69 6.93 -21.41 15.54
N ALA A 70 7.32 -20.14 15.67
CA ALA A 70 8.32 -19.55 14.80
C ALA A 70 9.61 -20.37 14.90
N GLU A 71 9.89 -21.18 13.87
CA GLU A 71 11.27 -21.54 13.60
C GLU A 71 11.94 -20.23 13.21
N ASN A 72 12.71 -19.68 14.14
CA ASN A 72 13.54 -18.52 13.87
C ASN A 72 14.42 -18.90 12.69
N LEU A 73 14.08 -18.42 11.50
CA LEU A 73 14.98 -18.47 10.37
C LEU A 73 16.29 -17.81 10.84
N PRO A 74 17.47 -18.34 10.44
CA PRO A 74 18.70 -17.60 10.65
C PRO A 74 18.47 -16.20 10.11
N SER A 75 18.77 -15.19 10.93
CA SER A 75 18.57 -13.77 10.61
C SER A 75 18.99 -13.51 9.17
N SER A 76 18.21 -12.71 8.45
CA SER A 76 18.50 -12.28 7.08
C SER A 76 19.93 -11.75 6.91
N GLU A 77 20.53 -11.23 7.98
CA GLU A 77 21.94 -10.83 8.07
C GLU A 77 22.93 -11.98 7.81
N ILE A 78 22.68 -13.16 8.38
CA ILE A 78 23.52 -14.36 8.23
C ILE A 78 23.45 -14.89 6.78
N GLN A 79 22.32 -14.72 6.11
CA GLN A 79 22.15 -15.15 4.72
C GLN A 79 22.84 -14.19 3.73
N LEU A 80 22.87 -12.89 4.07
CA LEU A 80 23.55 -11.87 3.27
C LEU A 80 25.07 -12.05 3.33
N GLU A 81 25.63 -12.26 4.53
CA GLU A 81 27.07 -12.44 4.73
C GLU A 81 27.61 -13.67 3.98
N ARG A 82 26.86 -14.78 3.95
CA ARG A 82 27.25 -15.97 3.17
C ARG A 82 27.33 -15.68 1.67
N LYS A 83 26.36 -14.92 1.14
CA LYS A 83 26.31 -14.59 -0.29
C LYS A 83 27.41 -13.61 -0.71
N GLU A 84 27.79 -12.69 0.18
CA GLU A 84 28.89 -11.76 -0.05
C GLU A 84 30.26 -12.47 0.00
N ALA A 85 30.43 -13.44 0.92
CA ALA A 85 31.64 -14.24 1.01
C ALA A 85 31.88 -15.13 -0.22
N GLU A 86 30.82 -15.69 -0.82
CA GLU A 86 30.89 -16.51 -2.04
C GLU A 86 31.25 -15.70 -3.30
N LEU A 87 30.95 -14.40 -3.33
CA LEU A 87 31.28 -13.51 -4.46
C LEU A 87 32.69 -12.91 -4.36
N SER A 88 33.32 -13.01 -3.18
CA SER A 88 34.65 -12.42 -2.91
C SER A 88 35.81 -13.42 -2.99
N GLY A 89 35.56 -14.67 -3.37
CA GLY A 89 36.58 -15.71 -3.62
C GLY A 89 36.73 -16.03 -5.09
#